data_AF-A0A2N7S0J3-F1
#
_entry.id   AF-A0A2N7S0J3-F1
#
_cell.length_a   1.000
_cell.length_b   1.000
_cell.length_c   1.000
_cell.angle_alpha   90.00
_cell.angle_beta   90.00
_cell.angle_gamma   90.00
#
_symmetry.space_group_name_H-M   'P 1'
#
loop_
_entity.id
_entity.type
_entity.pdbx_description
1 polymer ?
#
loop_
_entity_poly.entity_id
_entity_poly.type
_entity_poly.pdbx_seq_one_letter_code
_entity_poly.pdbx_strand_id
1 'polypeptide(L)'
;MGIFASRKSIEQDFARMEQRLARAKPMATDKFNVKTQILIKGMRKNTPEAGLELGIGTVTAWLSAHETLRLLEGTISILEGWPDSPAEIFISAPASASADSDAGAAMAHLPADHLGILHPSSDGELQLLGSLDPLEQKQLHSWLRQFAQG
;
A
#
# COMPACT_ATOMS: atom_id res chain seq x y z
N MET A 1 -24.24 -31.28 -8.22
CA MET A 1 -23.11 -30.66 -8.94
C MET A 1 -22.94 -29.24 -8.41
N GLY A 2 -21.88 -28.88 -7.66
CA GLY A 2 -21.76 -27.45 -7.27
C GLY A 2 -20.78 -27.00 -6.19
N ILE A 3 -20.07 -27.89 -5.50
CA ILE A 3 -19.14 -27.48 -4.40
C ILE A 3 -17.67 -27.50 -4.86
N PHE A 4 -17.34 -28.33 -5.85
CA PHE A 4 -15.98 -28.44 -6.40
C PHE A 4 -15.68 -27.40 -7.49
N ALA A 5 -16.71 -26.82 -8.12
CA ALA A 5 -16.53 -25.79 -9.14
C ALA A 5 -16.08 -24.45 -8.52
N SER A 6 -16.55 -24.11 -7.32
CA SER A 6 -16.19 -22.87 -6.63
C SER A 6 -14.74 -22.88 -6.12
N ARG A 7 -14.26 -24.02 -5.57
CA ARG A 7 -12.86 -24.15 -5.14
C ARG A 7 -11.86 -24.06 -6.29
N LYS A 8 -12.14 -24.75 -7.41
CA LYS A 8 -11.30 -24.66 -8.62
C LYS A 8 -11.25 -23.25 -9.21
N SER A 9 -12.34 -22.49 -9.14
CA SER A 9 -12.37 -21.09 -9.57
C SER A 9 -11.47 -20.21 -8.71
N ILE A 10 -11.50 -20.38 -7.39
CA ILE A 10 -10.68 -19.59 -6.47
C ILE A 10 -9.19 -19.90 -6.69
N GLU A 11 -8.81 -21.18 -6.76
CA GLU A 11 -7.42 -21.57 -7.05
C GLU A 11 -6.92 -21.00 -8.38
N GLN A 12 -7.78 -20.96 -9.41
CA GLN A 12 -7.46 -20.33 -10.69
C GLN A 12 -7.29 -18.80 -10.57
N ASP A 13 -8.10 -18.13 -9.77
CA ASP A 13 -8.00 -16.69 -9.54
C ASP A 13 -6.68 -16.34 -8.82
N PHE A 14 -6.29 -17.14 -7.82
CA PHE A 14 -4.98 -16.99 -7.16
C PHE A 14 -3.82 -17.25 -8.13
N ALA A 15 -3.86 -18.33 -8.90
CA ALA A 15 -2.80 -18.65 -9.86
C ALA A 15 -2.65 -17.56 -10.95
N ARG A 16 -3.76 -16.98 -11.42
CA ARG A 16 -3.74 -15.83 -12.35
C ARG A 16 -3.13 -14.60 -11.71
N MET A 17 -3.46 -14.32 -10.44
CA MET A 17 -2.87 -13.22 -9.68
C MET A 17 -1.37 -13.41 -9.52
N GLU A 18 -0.93 -14.60 -9.08
CA GLU A 18 0.50 -14.94 -8.93
C GLU A 18 1.27 -14.73 -10.23
N GLN A 19 0.75 -15.24 -11.35
CA GLN A 19 1.39 -15.07 -12.66
C GLN A 19 1.47 -13.60 -13.10
N ARG A 20 0.48 -12.78 -12.74
CA ARG A 20 0.49 -11.34 -13.02
C ARG A 20 1.53 -10.62 -12.17
N LEU A 21 1.53 -10.86 -10.86
CA LEU A 21 2.45 -10.23 -9.91
C LEU A 21 3.91 -10.63 -10.16
N ALA A 22 4.17 -11.89 -10.50
CA ALA A 22 5.52 -12.40 -10.76
C ALA A 22 6.27 -11.70 -11.91
N ARG A 23 5.55 -10.94 -12.77
CA ARG A 23 6.15 -10.17 -13.86
C ARG A 23 6.76 -8.85 -13.38
N ALA A 24 6.29 -8.31 -12.26
CA ALA A 24 6.78 -7.06 -11.72
C ALA A 24 8.02 -7.34 -10.87
N LYS A 25 9.17 -6.81 -11.29
CA LYS A 25 10.40 -6.87 -10.50
C LYS A 25 10.24 -6.00 -9.25
N PRO A 26 10.72 -6.43 -8.06
CA PRO A 26 10.76 -5.57 -6.89
C PRO A 26 11.47 -4.25 -7.19
N MET A 27 10.99 -3.17 -6.58
CA MET A 27 11.58 -1.84 -6.67
C MET A 27 12.19 -1.49 -5.32
N ALA A 28 13.37 -0.89 -5.32
CA ALA A 28 14.03 -0.42 -4.11
C ALA A 28 14.66 0.95 -4.36
N THR A 29 14.58 1.80 -3.35
CA THR A 29 15.30 3.08 -3.25
C THR A 29 16.17 3.03 -1.99
N ASP A 30 16.92 4.10 -1.75
CA ASP A 30 17.70 4.23 -0.51
C ASP A 30 16.80 4.34 0.74
N LYS A 31 15.52 4.70 0.57
CA LYS A 31 14.56 4.94 1.66
C LYS A 31 13.61 3.77 1.90
N PHE A 32 13.20 3.08 0.85
CA PHE A 32 12.18 2.03 0.96
C PHE A 32 12.35 0.95 -0.11
N ASN A 33 11.74 -0.20 0.12
CA ASN A 33 11.61 -1.26 -0.87
C ASN A 33 10.15 -1.66 -1.01
N VAL A 34 9.75 -2.02 -2.23
CA VAL A 34 8.44 -2.58 -2.51
C VAL A 34 8.57 -3.84 -3.35
N LYS A 35 7.75 -4.83 -3.01
CA LYS A 35 7.55 -6.03 -3.82
C LYS A 35 6.06 -6.33 -3.92
N THR A 36 5.66 -7.05 -4.95
CA THR A 36 4.26 -7.45 -5.10
C THR A 36 3.84 -8.40 -3.98
N GLN A 37 2.61 -8.27 -3.52
CA GLN A 37 2.01 -9.12 -2.49
C GLN A 37 0.59 -9.51 -2.92
N ILE A 38 0.19 -10.76 -2.68
CA ILE A 38 -1.23 -11.14 -2.80
C ILE A 38 -1.90 -10.85 -1.47
N LEU A 39 -2.94 -10.02 -1.53
CA LEU A 39 -3.81 -9.72 -0.40
C LEU A 39 -5.06 -10.59 -0.50
N ILE A 40 -5.67 -10.87 0.65
CA ILE A 40 -6.87 -11.72 0.70
C ILE A 40 -8.02 -10.88 1.22
N LYS A 41 -9.05 -10.71 0.39
CA LYS A 41 -10.27 -9.99 0.75
C LYS A 41 -11.42 -10.94 1.05
N GLY A 42 -12.27 -10.53 2.01
CA GLY A 42 -13.56 -11.14 2.30
C GLY A 42 -13.50 -12.25 3.35
N MET A 43 -14.32 -12.13 4.40
CA MET A 43 -14.31 -13.07 5.54
C MET A 43 -14.83 -14.48 5.20
N ARG A 44 -15.69 -14.61 4.18
CA ARG A 44 -16.38 -15.88 3.81
C ARG A 44 -15.97 -16.42 2.45
N LYS A 45 -15.48 -15.55 1.55
CA LYS A 45 -15.04 -15.91 0.20
C LYS A 45 -13.74 -15.18 -0.09
N ASN A 46 -12.64 -15.87 0.20
CA ASN A 46 -11.28 -15.40 -0.02
C ASN A 46 -11.09 -15.08 -1.50
N THR A 47 -11.00 -13.79 -1.82
CA THR A 47 -10.74 -13.31 -3.16
C THR A 47 -9.35 -12.67 -3.17
N PRO A 48 -8.45 -13.05 -4.09
CA PRO A 48 -7.14 -12.44 -4.17
C PRO A 48 -7.26 -10.99 -4.66
N GLU A 49 -6.51 -10.09 -4.04
CA GLU A 49 -6.35 -8.70 -4.44
C GLU A 49 -4.87 -8.41 -4.69
N ALA A 50 -4.59 -7.62 -5.72
CA ALA A 50 -3.23 -7.17 -5.98
C ALA A 50 -2.81 -6.17 -4.90
N GLY A 51 -1.72 -6.46 -4.22
CA GLY A 51 -1.12 -5.57 -3.25
C GLY A 51 0.37 -5.41 -3.46
N LEU A 52 0.95 -4.65 -2.55
CA LEU A 52 2.38 -4.54 -2.38
C LEU A 52 2.75 -4.69 -0.91
N GLU A 53 3.93 -5.22 -0.67
CA GLU A 53 4.60 -5.11 0.61
C GLU A 53 5.58 -3.95 0.52
N LEU A 54 5.45 -3.00 1.44
CA LEU A 54 6.31 -1.84 1.63
C LEU A 54 7.22 -2.09 2.83
N GLY A 55 8.53 -2.08 2.61
CA GLY A 55 9.53 -2.08 3.66
C GLY A 55 10.17 -0.69 3.80
N ILE A 56 10.13 -0.13 5.01
CA ILE A 56 10.77 1.15 5.35
C ILE A 56 11.47 1.02 6.72
N GLY A 57 12.80 1.15 6.72
CA GLY A 57 13.60 0.85 7.91
C GLY A 57 13.35 -0.59 8.39
N THR A 58 12.88 -0.74 9.64
CA THR A 58 12.52 -2.03 10.24
C THR A 58 11.02 -2.36 10.12
N VAL A 59 10.23 -1.46 9.54
CA VAL A 59 8.77 -1.60 9.42
C VAL A 59 8.43 -2.21 8.07
N THR A 60 7.52 -3.18 8.09
CA THR A 60 6.96 -3.80 6.89
C THR A 60 5.45 -3.72 6.95
N ALA A 61 4.83 -3.26 5.88
CA ALA A 61 3.38 -3.14 5.79
C ALA A 61 2.86 -3.57 4.42
N TRP A 62 1.61 -4.00 4.39
CA TRP A 62 0.91 -4.37 3.16
C TRP A 62 -0.06 -3.27 2.75
N LEU A 63 -0.16 -3.00 1.45
CA LEU A 63 -1.03 -1.95 0.90
C LEU A 63 -1.76 -2.48 -0.34
N SER A 64 -3.02 -2.09 -0.51
CA SER A 64 -3.76 -2.35 -1.75
C SER A 64 -3.10 -1.60 -2.90
N ALA A 65 -2.78 -2.32 -3.99
CA ALA A 65 -2.17 -1.69 -5.16
C ALA A 65 -3.14 -0.71 -5.84
N HIS A 66 -4.45 -1.02 -5.80
CA HIS A 66 -5.49 -0.17 -6.35
C HIS A 66 -5.66 1.13 -5.56
N GLU A 67 -5.72 1.05 -4.23
CA GLU A 67 -5.84 2.25 -3.40
C GLU A 67 -4.56 3.09 -3.41
N THR A 68 -3.40 2.44 -3.47
CA THR A 68 -2.13 3.16 -3.65
C THR A 68 -2.10 3.95 -4.96
N LEU A 69 -2.61 3.38 -6.07
CA LEU A 69 -2.77 4.13 -7.32
C LEU A 69 -3.72 5.32 -7.14
N ARG A 70 -4.88 5.12 -6.49
CA ARG A 70 -5.84 6.20 -6.24
C ARG A 70 -5.24 7.33 -5.40
N LEU A 71 -4.37 7.02 -4.44
CA LEU A 71 -3.65 8.03 -3.66
C LEU A 71 -2.67 8.80 -4.54
N LEU A 72 -1.84 8.10 -5.32
CA LEU A 72 -0.86 8.72 -6.22
C LEU A 72 -1.50 9.54 -7.35
N GLU A 73 -2.72 9.19 -7.75
CA GLU A 73 -3.54 9.94 -8.71
C GLU A 73 -4.36 11.07 -8.05
N GLY A 74 -4.26 11.24 -6.72
CA GLY A 74 -4.98 12.29 -5.97
C GLY A 74 -6.49 12.07 -5.85
N THR A 75 -6.98 10.85 -6.11
CA THR A 75 -8.40 10.49 -6.00
C THR A 75 -8.82 10.18 -4.56
N ILE A 76 -7.86 9.78 -3.71
CA ILE A 76 -8.02 9.71 -2.26
C ILE A 76 -6.89 10.49 -1.60
N SER A 77 -7.13 10.98 -0.40
CA SER A 77 -6.19 11.83 0.35
C SER A 77 -5.38 11.08 1.41
N ILE A 78 -5.89 9.92 1.84
CA ILE A 78 -5.32 9.08 2.88
C ILE A 78 -5.45 7.63 2.41
N LEU A 79 -4.39 6.85 2.62
CA LEU A 79 -4.33 5.41 2.40
C LEU A 79 -3.99 4.74 3.73
N GLU A 80 -4.74 3.71 4.06
CA GLU A 80 -4.50 2.88 5.25
C GLU A 80 -3.77 1.59 4.86
N GLY A 81 -2.98 1.06 5.79
CA GLY A 81 -2.44 -0.28 5.71
C GLY A 81 -3.53 -1.32 5.51
N TRP A 82 -3.21 -2.40 4.79
CA TRP A 82 -4.14 -3.52 4.64
C TRP A 82 -4.49 -4.14 6.00
N PRO A 83 -5.74 -4.58 6.23
CA PRO A 83 -6.10 -5.32 7.43
C PRO A 83 -5.21 -6.56 7.62
N ASP A 84 -4.71 -6.80 8.83
CA ASP A 84 -3.75 -7.87 9.16
C ASP A 84 -2.33 -7.67 8.56
N SER A 85 -2.02 -6.47 8.06
CA SER A 85 -0.66 -6.07 7.73
C SER A 85 0.28 -6.24 8.94
N PRO A 86 1.56 -6.64 8.76
CA PRO A 86 2.51 -6.80 9.86
C PRO A 86 2.69 -5.55 10.72
N ALA A 87 2.57 -4.38 10.11
CA ALA A 87 2.49 -3.10 10.79
C ALA A 87 1.32 -2.28 10.25
N GLU A 88 0.68 -1.54 11.15
CA GLU A 88 -0.28 -0.50 10.81
C GLU A 88 0.47 0.73 10.29
N ILE A 89 0.07 1.24 9.14
CA ILE A 89 0.62 2.47 8.57
C ILE A 89 -0.47 3.30 7.93
N PHE A 90 -0.21 4.60 7.79
CA PHE A 90 -1.03 5.54 7.05
C PHE A 90 -0.15 6.29 6.05
N ILE A 91 -0.64 6.52 4.83
CA ILE A 91 0.06 7.36 3.84
C ILE A 91 -0.87 8.50 3.44
N SER A 92 -0.40 9.74 3.57
CA SER A 92 -1.18 10.91 3.18
C SER A 92 -0.31 12.06 2.72
N ALA A 93 -0.93 13.01 2.02
CA ALA A 93 -0.30 14.30 1.71
C ALA A 93 -0.37 15.22 2.94
N PRO A 94 0.64 16.07 3.19
CA PRO A 94 0.62 17.05 4.28
C PRO A 94 -0.63 17.93 4.29
N ALA A 95 -1.08 18.35 3.11
CA ALA A 95 -2.29 19.17 2.95
C ALA A 95 -3.59 18.47 3.38
N SER A 96 -3.57 17.14 3.52
CA SER A 96 -4.73 16.34 3.95
C SER A 96 -4.75 16.09 5.46
N ALA A 97 -3.66 16.41 6.17
CA ALA A 97 -3.62 16.35 7.62
C ALA A 97 -3.93 17.72 8.23
N SER A 98 -4.82 17.76 9.22
CA SER A 98 -5.06 19.00 9.98
C SER A 98 -3.80 19.39 10.75
N ALA A 99 -3.45 20.68 10.77
CA ALA A 99 -2.28 21.18 11.50
C ALA A 99 -2.34 20.86 13.01
N ASP A 100 -3.55 20.76 13.56
CA ASP A 100 -3.79 20.44 14.98
C ASP A 100 -3.95 18.94 15.24
N SER A 101 -3.64 18.07 14.27
CA SER A 101 -3.68 16.62 14.42
C SER A 101 -2.27 16.02 14.52
N ASP A 102 -2.14 14.85 15.14
CA ASP A 102 -0.86 14.14 15.26
C ASP A 102 -0.20 13.89 13.89
N ALA A 103 -1.01 13.59 12.86
CA ALA A 103 -0.53 13.46 11.49
C ALA A 103 0.04 14.77 10.94
N GLY A 104 -0.60 15.90 11.25
CA GLY A 104 -0.13 17.23 10.84
C GLY A 104 1.16 17.61 11.54
N ALA A 105 1.26 17.33 12.84
CA ALA A 105 2.48 17.54 13.62
C ALA A 105 3.63 16.69 13.09
N ALA A 106 3.41 15.39 12.82
CA ALA A 106 4.42 14.48 12.29
C ALA A 106 4.93 14.88 10.89
N MET A 107 4.09 15.54 10.09
CA MET A 107 4.43 15.96 8.72
C MET A 107 4.76 17.45 8.58
N ALA A 108 4.87 18.20 9.68
CA ALA A 108 5.02 19.66 9.66
C ALA A 108 6.24 20.17 8.86
N HIS A 109 7.26 19.33 8.69
CA HIS A 109 8.49 19.64 7.94
C HIS A 109 8.52 19.07 6.52
N LEU A 110 7.48 18.36 6.08
CA LEU A 110 7.43 17.81 4.73
C LEU A 110 7.02 18.87 3.71
N PRO A 111 7.65 18.86 2.51
CA PRO A 111 7.15 19.63 1.39
C PRO A 111 5.72 19.22 1.01
N ALA A 112 4.92 20.17 0.54
CA ALA A 112 3.49 19.96 0.27
C ALA A 112 3.20 18.93 -0.83
N ASP A 113 4.15 18.68 -1.72
CA ASP A 113 4.09 17.72 -2.82
C ASP A 113 4.66 16.33 -2.47
N HIS A 114 5.11 16.13 -1.23
CA HIS A 114 5.50 14.83 -0.72
C HIS A 114 4.31 14.07 -0.13
N LEU A 115 4.41 12.75 -0.06
CA LEU A 115 3.54 11.93 0.78
C LEU A 115 4.31 11.49 2.02
N GLY A 116 3.70 11.61 3.20
CA GLY A 116 4.24 11.08 4.45
C GLY A 116 3.76 9.65 4.68
N ILE A 117 4.66 8.80 5.18
CA ILE A 117 4.35 7.44 5.66
C ILE A 117 4.39 7.49 7.18
N LEU A 118 3.23 7.31 7.81
CA LEU A 118 3.00 7.45 9.23
C LEU A 118 2.79 6.09 9.87
N HIS A 119 3.20 5.96 11.13
CA HIS A 119 3.01 4.78 11.95
C HIS A 119 2.61 5.17 13.37
N PRO A 120 1.60 4.51 13.97
CA PRO A 120 1.26 4.73 15.37
C PRO A 120 2.38 4.23 16.26
N SER A 121 2.87 5.10 17.14
CA SER A 121 3.82 4.73 18.18
C SER A 121 3.13 4.01 19.35
N SER A 122 3.93 3.46 20.27
CA SER A 122 3.43 2.80 21.48
C SER A 122 2.54 3.69 22.35
N ASP A 123 2.72 5.01 22.25
CA ASP A 123 2.05 6.00 23.08
C ASP A 123 0.79 6.55 22.39
N GLY A 124 0.46 6.04 21.19
CA GLY A 124 -0.72 6.41 20.41
C GLY A 124 -0.49 7.58 19.45
N GLU A 125 0.62 8.31 19.57
CA GLU A 125 0.97 9.39 18.64
C GLU A 125 1.45 8.84 17.29
N LEU A 126 1.15 9.55 16.21
CA LEU A 126 1.65 9.22 14.87
C LEU A 126 3.08 9.73 14.68
N GLN A 127 3.95 8.86 14.15
CA GLN A 127 5.33 9.18 13.82
C GLN A 127 5.56 9.05 12.32
N LEU A 128 6.39 9.94 11.77
CA LEU A 128 6.81 9.89 10.38
C LEU A 128 7.94 8.87 10.20
N LEU A 129 7.66 7.76 9.52
CA LEU A 129 8.66 6.74 9.16
C LEU A 129 9.50 7.15 7.95
N GLY A 130 8.92 7.93 7.04
CA GLY A 130 9.60 8.49 5.90
C GLY A 130 8.63 9.17 4.94
N SER A 131 9.13 9.55 3.77
CA SER A 131 8.32 10.24 2.76
C SER A 131 8.63 9.76 1.36
N LEU A 132 7.65 9.95 0.48
CA LEU A 132 7.78 9.76 -0.96
C LEU A 132 7.85 11.13 -1.63
N ASP A 133 8.99 11.43 -2.25
CA ASP A 133 9.12 12.61 -3.09
C ASP A 133 8.40 12.42 -4.45
N PRO A 134 8.20 13.47 -5.25
CA PRO A 134 7.48 13.36 -6.52
C PRO A 134 8.09 12.39 -7.54
N LEU A 135 9.40 12.14 -7.49
CA LEU A 135 10.04 11.15 -8.37
C LEU A 135 9.72 9.74 -7.91
N GLU A 136 9.84 9.47 -6.61
CA GLU A 136 9.48 8.20 -5.98
C GLU A 136 8.00 7.87 -6.19
N GLN A 137 7.11 8.86 -6.05
CA GLN A 137 5.69 8.72 -6.35
C GLN A 137 5.44 8.30 -7.80
N LYS A 138 6.13 8.94 -8.77
CA LYS A 138 6.03 8.58 -10.20
C LYS A 138 6.57 7.18 -10.48
N GLN A 139 7.68 6.80 -9.87
CA GLN A 139 8.27 5.46 -10.00
C GLN A 139 7.32 4.39 -9.44
N LEU A 140 6.77 4.61 -8.24
CA LEU A 140 5.81 3.72 -7.61
C LEU A 140 4.53 3.60 -8.46
N HIS A 141 3.99 4.72 -8.95
CA HIS A 141 2.83 4.72 -9.84
C HIS A 141 3.09 3.91 -11.12
N SER A 142 4.23 4.14 -11.78
CA SER A 142 4.60 3.40 -12.99
C SER A 142 4.81 1.90 -12.72
N TRP A 143 5.34 1.55 -11.56
CA TRP A 143 5.53 0.17 -11.12
C TRP A 143 4.18 -0.52 -10.86
N LEU A 144 3.27 0.12 -10.12
CA LEU A 144 1.94 -0.40 -9.82
C LEU A 144 1.12 -0.68 -11.07
N ARG A 145 1.18 0.21 -12.08
CA ARG A 145 0.43 0.03 -13.33
C ARG A 145 0.80 -1.24 -14.11
N GLN A 146 1.93 -1.87 -13.82
CA GLN A 146 2.34 -3.13 -14.47
C GLN A 146 1.44 -4.31 -14.06
N PHE A 147 0.81 -4.26 -12.89
CA PHE A 147 0.10 -5.41 -12.33
C PHE A 147 -1.23 -5.08 -11.62
N ALA A 148 -1.49 -3.82 -11.27
CA ALA A 148 -2.71 -3.42 -10.57
C ALA A 148 -3.96 -3.41 -11.47
N GLN A 149 -3.79 -3.47 -12.80
CA GLN A 149 -4.90 -3.52 -13.75
C GLN A 149 -5.28 -4.98 -14.06
N GLY A 150 -6.50 -5.36 -13.71
CA GLY A 150 -7.19 -6.57 -14.20
C GLY A 150 -7.96 -7.29 -13.12
#